data_AF-A0A6B1IB82-F1
#
_entry.id   AF-A0A6B1IB82-F1
#
_cell.length_a   1.000
_cell.length_b   1.000
_cell.length_c   1.000
_cell.angle_alpha   90.00
_cell.angle_beta   90.00
_cell.angle_gamma   90.00
#
_symmetry.space_group_name_H-M   'P 1'
#
loop_
_entity.id
_entity.type
_entity.pdbx_description
1 polymer ?
#
loop_
_entity_poly.entity_id
_entity_poly.type
_entity_poly.pdbx_seq_one_letter_code
_entity_poly.pdbx_strand_id
1 'polypeptide(L)' 'MPSTSDIPQWRELMMLILLSFLFASLQWNTLQDLISNGTTAFNTLVDVSLFVLLSISVIGAIYETLQMRAN' A
#
# COMPACT_ATOMS: atom_id res chain seq x y z
N MET A 1 23.48 -3.47 24.16
CA MET A 1 22.41 -2.46 24.10
C MET A 1 21.45 -2.90 23.02
N PRO A 2 20.13 -3.01 23.28
CA PRO A 2 19.19 -3.35 22.22
C PRO A 2 19.23 -2.25 21.17
N SER A 3 19.32 -2.63 19.91
CA SER A 3 19.42 -1.71 18.79
C SER A 3 18.17 -0.83 18.76
N THR A 4 18.35 0.48 18.95
CA THR A 4 17.29 1.49 18.73
C THR A 4 17.00 1.69 17.23
N SER A 5 17.64 0.92 16.34
CA SER A 5 17.49 0.94 14.89
C SER A 5 16.21 0.26 14.41
N ASP A 6 15.68 -0.69 15.17
CA ASP A 6 14.56 -1.53 14.71
C ASP A 6 13.17 -0.90 14.97
N ILE A 7 13.10 0.03 15.94
CA ILE A 7 11.85 0.70 16.34
C ILE A 7 11.33 1.68 15.27
N PRO A 8 12.16 2.52 14.60
CA PRO A 8 11.72 3.40 13.53
C PRO A 8 11.15 2.65 12.31
N GLN A 9 11.83 1.59 11.87
CA GLN A 9 11.43 0.82 10.69
C GLN A 9 10.10 0.10 10.90
N TRP A 10 9.88 -0.52 12.07
CA TRP A 10 8.60 -1.19 12.37
C TRP A 10 7.42 -0.23 12.34
N ARG A 11 7.61 1.00 12.85
CA ARG A 11 6.59 2.04 12.80
C ARG A 11 6.27 2.46 11.37
N GLU A 12 7.30 2.61 10.52
CA GLU A 12 7.14 2.97 9.10
C GLU A 12 6.37 1.90 8.33
N LEU A 13 6.71 0.63 8.51
CA LEU A 13 5.98 -0.49 7.95
C LEU A 13 4.50 -0.50 8.38
N MET A 14 4.21 -0.30 9.67
CA MET A 14 2.83 -0.24 10.16
C MET A 14 2.05 0.92 9.51
N MET A 15 2.66 2.10 9.35
CA MET A 15 2.02 3.22 8.67
C MET A 15 1.73 2.92 7.20
N LEU A 16 2.67 2.29 6.49
CA LEU A 16 2.48 1.92 5.07
C LEU A 16 1.37 0.87 4.89
N ILE A 17 1.27 -0.10 5.80
CA ILE A 17 0.20 -1.10 5.80
C ILE A 17 -1.16 -0.43 6.04
N LEU A 18 -1.27 0.44 7.06
CA LEU A 18 -2.50 1.17 7.35
C LEU A 18 -2.92 2.07 6.19
N LEU A 19 -1.96 2.75 5.56
CA LEU A 19 -2.21 3.61 4.41
C LEU A 19 -2.67 2.80 3.19
N SER A 20 -2.06 1.64 2.95
CA SER A 20 -2.49 0.71 1.89
C SER A 20 -3.92 0.24 2.12
N PHE A 21 -4.27 -0.12 3.37
CA PHE A 21 -5.62 -0.52 3.72
C PHE A 21 -6.63 0.62 3.52
N LEU A 22 -6.26 1.85 3.91
CA LEU A 22 -7.09 3.04 3.70
C LEU A 22 -7.35 3.27 2.21
N PHE A 23 -6.31 3.27 1.36
CA PHE A 23 -6.49 3.47 -0.08
C PHE A 23 -7.28 2.36 -0.74
N ALA A 24 -7.07 1.09 -0.34
CA ALA A 24 -7.87 -0.03 -0.85
C ALA A 24 -9.36 0.11 -0.46
N SER A 25 -9.64 0.55 0.77
CA SER A 25 -11.00 0.77 1.26
C SER A 25 -11.71 1.91 0.51
N LEU A 26 -11.02 3.04 0.30
CA LEU A 26 -11.57 4.20 -0.42
C LEU A 26 -11.98 3.88 -1.86
N GLN A 27 -11.27 2.96 -2.51
CA GLN A 27 -11.53 2.57 -3.90
C GLN A 27 -12.04 1.12 -4.02
N TRP A 28 -12.63 0.57 -2.95
CA TRP A 28 -13.03 -0.84 -2.89
C TRP A 28 -13.95 -1.26 -4.05
N ASN A 29 -14.92 -0.42 -4.38
CA ASN A 29 -15.82 -0.67 -5.52
C ASN A 29 -15.06 -0.72 -6.84
N THR A 30 -14.11 0.20 -7.05
CA THR A 30 -13.27 0.23 -8.25
C THR A 30 -12.35 -0.99 -8.34
N LEU A 31 -11.84 -1.50 -7.21
CA LEU A 31 -11.05 -2.74 -7.18
C LEU A 31 -11.90 -3.97 -7.47
N GLN A 32 -13.12 -4.04 -6.95
CA GLN A 32 -14.04 -5.12 -7.31
C GLN A 32 -14.34 -5.09 -8.81
N ASP A 33 -14.64 -3.89 -9.33
CA ASP A 33 -14.96 -3.70 -10.74
C ASP A 33 -13.76 -4.02 -11.65
N LEU A 34 -12.54 -3.71 -11.20
CA LEU A 34 -11.30 -4.06 -11.88
C LEU A 34 -11.15 -5.58 -12.02
N ILE A 35 -11.56 -6.35 -11.02
CA ILE A 35 -11.52 -7.82 -11.07
C ILE A 35 -12.59 -8.37 -12.02
N SER A 36 -13.79 -7.80 -12.02
CA SER A 36 -14.90 -8.31 -12.85
C SER A 36 -14.84 -7.85 -14.30
N ASN A 37 -14.46 -6.60 -14.55
CA ASN A 37 -14.57 -5.92 -15.84
C ASN A 37 -13.21 -5.46 -16.40
N GLY A 38 -12.12 -5.63 -15.65
CA GLY A 38 -10.78 -5.25 -16.09
C GLY A 38 -10.55 -3.75 -16.07
N THR A 39 -9.66 -3.26 -16.95
CA THR A 39 -9.17 -1.87 -16.90
C THR A 39 -10.24 -0.81 -17.16
N THR A 40 -11.42 -1.18 -17.67
CA THR A 40 -12.56 -0.26 -17.82
C THR A 40 -13.15 0.18 -16.48
N ALA A 41 -12.76 -0.43 -15.37
CA ALA A 41 -13.15 -0.02 -14.02
C ALA A 41 -12.62 1.38 -13.65
N PHE A 42 -11.50 1.81 -14.25
CA PHE A 42 -10.94 3.13 -14.03
C PHE A 42 -11.70 4.19 -14.84
N ASN A 43 -12.77 4.71 -14.25
CA ASN A 43 -13.64 5.68 -14.92
C ASN A 43 -13.18 7.13 -14.72
N THR A 44 -12.44 7.42 -13.65
CA THR A 44 -12.02 8.78 -13.31
C THR A 44 -10.52 8.89 -13.05
N LEU A 45 -9.99 10.11 -13.17
CA LEU A 45 -8.63 10.45 -12.75
C LEU A 45 -8.40 10.15 -11.26
N VAL A 46 -9.45 10.24 -10.42
CA VAL A 46 -9.37 9.93 -8.99
C VAL A 46 -9.13 8.44 -8.78
N ASP A 47 -9.83 7.57 -9.51
CA ASP A 47 -9.63 6.12 -9.43
C ASP A 47 -8.19 5.74 -9.76
N VAL A 48 -7.65 6.29 -10.86
CA VAL A 48 -6.26 6.06 -11.27
C VAL A 48 -5.28 6.57 -10.21
N SER A 49 -5.54 7.77 -9.65
CA SER A 49 -4.67 8.36 -8.62
C SER A 49 -4.65 7.54 -7.33
N LEU A 50 -5.82 7.08 -6.87
CA LEU A 50 -5.94 6.22 -5.70
C LEU A 50 -5.25 4.86 -5.93
N PHE A 51 -5.33 4.31 -7.13
CA PHE A 51 -4.67 3.07 -7.48
C PHE A 51 -3.13 3.19 -7.49
N VAL A 52 -2.62 4.32 -8.01
CA VAL A 52 -1.19 4.63 -7.97
C VAL A 52 -0.70 4.80 -6.53
N LEU A 53 -1.43 5.54 -5.71
CA LEU A 53 -1.09 5.73 -4.29
C LEU A 53 -1.09 4.41 -3.51
N LEU A 54 -2.09 3.55 -3.75
CA LEU A 54 -2.15 2.19 -3.21
C LEU A 54 -0.94 1.36 -3.65
N SER A 55 -0.57 1.43 -4.94
CA SER A 55 0.56 0.66 -5.48
C SER A 55 1.88 1.08 -4.82
N ILE A 56 2.11 2.40 -4.67
CA ILE A 56 3.31 2.94 -4.02
C ILE A 56 3.37 2.51 -2.55
N SER A 57 2.26 2.59 -1.81
CA SER A 57 2.24 2.22 -0.38
C SER A 57 2.51 0.72 -0.18
N VAL A 58 1.96 -0.14 -1.05
CA VAL A 58 2.20 -1.58 -1.02
C VAL A 58 3.66 -1.91 -1.34
N ILE A 59 4.23 -1.30 -2.40
CA ILE A 59 5.64 -1.51 -2.77
C ILE A 59 6.57 -1.05 -1.63
N GLY A 60 6.27 0.10 -1.01
CA GLY A 60 7.01 0.59 0.16
C GLY A 60 6.96 -0.41 1.32
N ALA A 61 5.78 -0.93 1.64
CA ALA A 61 5.63 -1.92 2.73
C ALA A 61 6.43 -3.20 2.45
N ILE A 62 6.44 -3.67 1.20
CA ILE A 62 7.24 -4.84 0.78
C ILE A 62 8.73 -4.54 0.94
N TYR A 63 9.20 -3.37 0.52
CA TYR A 63 10.59 -2.97 0.65
C TYR A 63 11.04 -2.96 2.12
N GLU A 64 10.28 -2.33 3.00
CA GLU A 64 10.57 -2.31 4.44
C GLU A 64 10.58 -3.72 5.04
N THR A 65 9.63 -4.57 4.65
CA THR A 65 9.59 -5.97 5.10
C THR A 65 10.85 -6.74 4.68
N LEU A 66 11.30 -6.54 3.44
CA LEU A 66 12.52 -7.17 2.92
C LEU A 66 13.77 -6.66 3.62
N GLN A 67 13.83 -5.35 3.91
CA GLN A 67 14.94 -4.75 4.63
C GLN A 67 15.04 -5.30 6.07
N MET A 68 13.92 -5.42 6.78
CA MET A 68 13.87 -6.03 8.12
C MET A 68 14.30 -7.50 8.11
N ARG A 69 14.02 -8.24 7.03
CA ARG A 69 14.45 -9.64 6.89
C ARG A 69 15.95 -9.79 6.61
N ALA A 70 16.56 -8.78 5.99
CA ALA A 70 17.97 -8.80 5.60
C ALA A 70 18.93 -8.40 6.74
N ASN A 71 18.43 -7.67 7.75
CA ASN A 71 19.14 -7.34 8.99
C ASN A 71 19.04 -8.46 10.03
#